data_AF-A0A349BRZ6-F1
#
_entry.id   AF-A0A349BRZ6-F1
#
_cell.length_a   1.000
_cell.length_b   1.000
_cell.length_c   1.000
_cell.angle_alpha   90.00
_cell.angle_beta   90.00
_cell.angle_gamma   90.00
#
_symmetry.space_group_name_H-M   'P 1'
#
loop_
_entity.id
_entity.type
_entity.pdbx_description
1 polymer ?
#
loop_
_entity_poly.entity_id
_entity_poly.type
_entity_poly.pdbx_seq_one_letter_code
_entity_poly.pdbx_strand_id
1 'polypeptide(L)'
;DDYQKEFKAIFEDKTVADDVTIYVNITSKDVPQDAPKGCENWFVMINTPANHGQDWEALVKKLRKQIISKLSKELGTSLGPLIACEEVLTPPMIEEKTQSHLGALYGASSNNPMAAFLRHPNFSNRIKNLYFCGGSVHPGGGIPLCLLSAKIVDEMIPKAS
;
A
#
# COMPACT_ATOMS: atom_id res chain seq x y z
N ASP A 1 -18.83 9.89 0.37
CA ASP A 1 -20.00 8.98 0.28
C ASP A 1 -20.24 8.33 -1.09
N ASP A 2 -19.23 8.12 -1.93
CA ASP A 2 -19.40 7.37 -3.19
C ASP A 2 -18.19 6.48 -3.48
N TYR A 3 -18.14 5.37 -2.77
CA TYR A 3 -17.05 4.38 -2.85
C TYR A 3 -16.93 3.77 -4.25
N GLN A 4 -18.04 3.64 -4.98
CA GLN A 4 -18.01 3.12 -6.36
C GLN A 4 -17.29 4.07 -7.31
N LYS A 5 -17.53 5.38 -7.21
CA LYS A 5 -16.79 6.37 -8.01
C LYS A 5 -15.29 6.39 -7.70
N GLU A 6 -14.91 6.25 -6.43
CA GLU A 6 -13.50 6.20 -6.03
C GLU A 6 -12.79 4.98 -6.67
N PHE A 7 -13.41 3.81 -6.58
CA PHE A 7 -12.86 2.59 -7.18
C PHE A 7 -12.82 2.66 -8.71
N LYS A 8 -13.87 3.19 -9.34
CA LYS A 8 -13.86 3.42 -10.78
C LYS A 8 -12.70 4.32 -11.21
N ALA A 9 -12.50 5.44 -10.51
CA ALA A 9 -11.40 6.36 -10.81
C ALA A 9 -10.03 5.67 -10.72
N ILE A 10 -9.83 4.83 -9.70
CA ILE A 10 -8.58 4.12 -9.45
C ILE A 10 -8.33 3.01 -10.49
N PHE A 11 -9.33 2.15 -10.73
CA PHE A 11 -9.14 0.92 -11.52
C PHE A 11 -9.41 1.09 -13.01
N GLU A 12 -10.35 1.96 -13.40
CA GLU A 12 -10.72 2.18 -14.80
C GLU A 12 -10.02 3.42 -15.35
N ASP A 13 -10.20 4.58 -14.68
CA ASP A 13 -9.72 5.86 -15.19
C ASP A 13 -8.24 6.14 -14.85
N LYS A 14 -7.64 5.29 -14.01
CA LYS A 14 -6.23 5.35 -13.57
C LYS A 14 -5.86 6.71 -12.96
N THR A 15 -6.81 7.33 -12.27
CA THR A 15 -6.71 8.64 -11.62
C THR A 15 -7.23 8.57 -10.18
N VAL A 16 -7.26 9.71 -9.49
CA VAL A 16 -7.80 9.82 -8.13
C VAL A 16 -9.05 10.69 -8.13
N ALA A 17 -10.08 10.24 -7.42
CA ALA A 17 -11.34 10.96 -7.29
C ALA A 17 -11.20 12.28 -6.48
N ASP A 18 -12.14 13.19 -6.67
CA ASP A 18 -12.18 14.47 -5.94
C ASP A 18 -12.65 14.33 -4.49
N ASP A 19 -13.22 13.18 -4.12
CA ASP A 19 -13.51 12.78 -2.73
C ASP A 19 -12.86 11.42 -2.47
N VAL A 20 -11.82 11.40 -1.62
CA VAL A 20 -11.03 10.20 -1.31
C VAL A 20 -11.34 9.68 0.08
N THR A 21 -11.32 8.36 0.24
CA THR A 21 -11.36 7.72 1.55
C THR A 21 -9.98 7.81 2.19
N ILE A 22 -9.92 8.35 3.41
CA ILE A 22 -8.67 8.62 4.13
C ILE A 22 -8.57 7.67 5.32
N TYR A 23 -7.51 6.88 5.35
CA TYR A 23 -7.10 6.11 6.52
C TYR A 23 -6.08 6.90 7.33
N VAL A 24 -6.26 6.94 8.64
CA VAL A 24 -5.33 7.55 9.59
C VAL A 24 -4.99 6.53 10.66
N ASN A 25 -3.70 6.26 10.83
CA ASN A 25 -3.16 5.48 11.93
C ASN A 25 -2.23 6.34 12.78
N ILE A 26 -2.34 6.23 14.10
CA ILE A 26 -1.60 7.05 15.06
C ILE A 26 -1.07 6.12 16.15
N THR A 27 0.12 5.55 15.95
CA THR A 27 0.66 4.54 16.86
C THR A 27 1.02 5.12 18.23
N SER A 28 1.31 6.43 18.33
CA SER A 28 1.53 7.13 19.61
C SER A 28 0.35 7.10 20.57
N LYS A 29 -0.86 6.73 20.11
CA LYS A 29 -2.00 6.46 20.99
C LYS A 29 -1.81 5.19 21.84
N ASP A 30 -1.08 4.22 21.31
CA ASP A 30 -0.78 2.94 21.97
C ASP A 30 0.65 2.93 22.55
N VAL A 31 1.58 3.59 21.85
CA VAL A 31 3.01 3.59 22.13
C VAL A 31 3.50 5.03 22.27
N PRO A 32 3.36 5.68 23.45
CA PRO A 32 3.57 7.11 23.61
C PRO A 32 4.93 7.66 23.16
N GLN A 33 5.97 6.82 23.15
CA GLN A 33 7.31 7.18 22.67
C GLN A 33 7.44 7.35 21.15
N ASP A 34 6.44 6.95 20.38
CA ASP A 34 6.44 7.08 18.91
C ASP A 34 6.25 8.54 18.44
N ALA A 35 5.93 9.45 19.35
CA ALA A 35 5.86 10.89 19.09
C ALA A 35 6.43 11.71 20.26
N PRO A 36 6.93 12.94 20.01
CA PRO A 36 7.26 13.88 21.08
C PRO A 36 6.07 14.17 22.00
N LYS A 37 6.35 14.59 23.24
CA LYS A 37 5.31 14.93 24.21
C LYS A 37 4.38 16.02 23.67
N GLY A 38 3.08 15.73 23.61
CA GLY A 38 2.06 16.65 23.09
C GLY A 38 1.89 16.63 21.57
N CYS A 39 2.58 15.74 20.87
CA CYS A 39 2.47 15.52 19.43
C CYS A 39 1.89 14.14 19.12
N GLU A 40 1.56 13.90 17.85
CA GLU A 40 1.11 12.62 17.32
C GLU A 40 1.85 12.31 16.01
N ASN A 41 2.04 11.02 15.71
CA ASN A 41 2.71 10.52 14.50
C ASN A 41 1.70 9.94 13.52
N TRP A 42 1.13 10.79 12.66
CA TRP A 42 0.06 10.39 11.76
C TRP A 42 0.62 9.67 10.53
N PHE A 43 0.28 8.40 10.37
CA PHE A 43 0.36 7.70 9.09
C PHE A 43 -0.97 7.89 8.36
N VAL A 44 -0.95 8.69 7.29
CA VAL A 44 -2.14 9.01 6.49
C VAL A 44 -2.02 8.33 5.13
N MET A 45 -3.02 7.52 4.78
CA MET A 45 -3.04 6.73 3.56
C MET A 45 -4.36 6.92 2.82
N ILE A 46 -4.28 6.97 1.49
CA ILE A 46 -5.42 6.90 0.58
C ILE A 46 -5.16 5.81 -0.46
N ASN A 47 -6.22 5.30 -1.09
CA ASN A 47 -6.06 4.42 -2.24
C ASN A 47 -5.76 5.25 -3.50
N THR A 48 -4.82 4.78 -4.32
CA THR A 48 -4.44 5.42 -5.58
C THR A 48 -4.33 4.39 -6.70
N PRO A 49 -4.42 4.81 -7.98
CA PRO A 49 -4.05 3.94 -9.09
C PRO A 49 -2.59 3.51 -8.99
N ALA A 50 -2.27 2.39 -9.62
CA ALA A 50 -0.89 2.00 -9.88
C ALA A 50 -0.21 3.01 -10.82
N ASN A 51 1.12 3.03 -10.82
CA ASN A 51 1.88 3.92 -11.68
C ASN A 51 1.72 3.51 -13.16
N HIS A 52 1.09 4.37 -13.95
CA HIS A 52 0.88 4.22 -15.40
C HIS A 52 1.42 5.45 -16.18
N GLY A 53 2.32 6.23 -15.58
CA GLY A 53 2.87 7.44 -16.18
C GLY A 53 2.11 8.73 -15.84
N GLN A 54 1.34 8.72 -14.75
CA GLN A 54 0.71 9.94 -14.23
C GLN A 54 1.78 10.94 -13.74
N ASP A 55 1.43 12.24 -13.75
CA ASP A 55 2.23 13.27 -13.07
C ASP A 55 2.02 13.19 -11.56
N TRP A 56 2.86 12.38 -10.91
CA TRP A 56 2.80 12.15 -9.46
C TRP A 56 3.14 13.40 -8.65
N GLU A 57 3.96 14.32 -9.16
CA GLU A 57 4.30 15.54 -8.45
C GLU A 57 3.07 16.46 -8.36
N ALA A 58 2.35 16.63 -9.48
CA ALA A 58 1.10 17.38 -9.50
C ALA A 58 0.01 16.71 -8.66
N LEU A 59 -0.12 15.38 -8.76
CA LEU A 59 -1.09 14.62 -7.96
C LEU A 59 -0.83 14.76 -6.47
N VAL A 60 0.42 14.60 -6.00
CA VAL A 60 0.76 14.78 -4.58
C VAL A 60 0.38 16.16 -4.08
N LYS A 61 0.71 17.22 -4.84
CA LYS A 61 0.35 18.60 -4.46
C LYS A 61 -1.17 18.81 -4.36
N LYS A 62 -1.95 18.23 -5.29
CA LYS A 62 -3.43 18.27 -5.26
C LYS A 62 -3.96 17.51 -4.04
N LEU A 63 -3.55 16.25 -3.89
CA LEU A 63 -4.07 15.33 -2.88
C LEU A 63 -3.71 15.79 -1.47
N ARG A 64 -2.51 16.32 -1.26
CA ARG A 64 -2.10 16.92 0.03
C ARG A 64 -3.08 18.00 0.49
N LYS A 65 -3.44 18.94 -0.40
CA LYS A 65 -4.40 20.00 -0.08
C LYS A 65 -5.79 19.45 0.23
N GLN A 66 -6.23 18.48 -0.57
CA GLN A 66 -7.54 17.84 -0.43
C GLN A 66 -7.64 17.07 0.89
N ILE A 67 -6.64 16.26 1.24
CA ILE A 67 -6.56 15.47 2.47
C ILE A 67 -6.56 16.39 3.70
N ILE A 68 -5.68 17.40 3.73
CA ILE A 68 -5.61 18.34 4.85
C ILE A 68 -6.93 19.07 5.02
N SER A 69 -7.52 19.56 3.92
CA SER A 69 -8.81 20.27 3.96
C SER A 69 -9.94 19.37 4.48
N LYS A 70 -10.04 18.14 3.96
CA LYS A 70 -11.06 17.17 4.37
C LYS A 70 -10.92 16.82 5.85
N LEU A 71 -9.74 16.38 6.29
CA LEU A 71 -9.51 16.03 7.70
C LEU A 71 -9.73 17.24 8.62
N SER A 72 -9.30 18.45 8.21
CA SER A 72 -9.50 19.65 9.02
C SER A 72 -10.97 19.97 9.23
N LYS A 73 -11.79 19.78 8.18
CA LYS A 73 -13.23 19.96 8.24
C LYS A 73 -13.88 18.91 9.15
N GLU A 74 -13.57 17.63 8.96
CA GLU A 74 -14.17 16.53 9.74
C GLU A 74 -13.81 16.62 11.24
N LEU A 75 -12.61 17.10 11.57
CA LEU A 75 -12.13 17.24 12.95
C LEU A 75 -12.39 18.62 13.56
N GLY A 76 -12.95 19.56 12.79
CA GLY A 76 -13.16 20.94 13.23
C GLY A 76 -11.88 21.69 13.62
N THR A 77 -10.72 21.28 13.10
CA THR A 77 -9.39 21.77 13.51
C THR A 77 -8.53 22.03 12.27
N SER A 78 -7.87 23.19 12.19
CA SER A 78 -6.95 23.47 11.08
C SER A 78 -5.66 22.65 11.24
N LEU A 79 -5.53 21.56 10.47
CA LEU A 79 -4.38 20.64 10.58
C LEU A 79 -3.12 21.18 9.91
N GLY A 80 -3.26 21.97 8.84
CA GLY A 80 -2.11 22.46 8.05
C GLY A 80 -1.01 23.12 8.90
N PRO A 81 -1.35 24.05 9.82
CA PRO A 81 -0.39 24.66 10.75
C PRO A 81 0.20 23.72 11.82
N LEU A 82 -0.39 22.54 12.04
CA LEU A 82 0.03 21.58 13.05
C LEU A 82 1.03 20.54 12.52
N ILE A 83 1.27 20.51 11.21
CA ILE A 83 2.23 19.60 10.57
C ILE A 83 3.65 20.11 10.86
N ALA A 84 4.34 19.47 11.79
CA ALA A 84 5.72 19.80 12.15
C ALA A 84 6.75 19.23 11.15
N CYS A 85 6.48 18.04 10.61
CA CYS A 85 7.27 17.39 9.58
C CYS A 85 6.36 16.55 8.67
N GLU A 86 6.80 16.29 7.44
CA GLU A 86 6.05 15.52 6.45
C GLU A 86 7.01 14.71 5.59
N GLU A 87 6.73 13.42 5.42
CA GLU A 87 7.34 12.56 4.41
C GLU A 87 6.23 11.98 3.54
N VAL A 88 6.46 11.91 2.23
CA VAL A 88 5.49 11.40 1.26
C VAL A 88 6.06 10.15 0.61
N LEU A 89 5.21 9.13 0.46
CA LEU A 89 5.53 7.89 -0.23
C LEU A 89 4.47 7.62 -1.30
N THR A 90 4.88 7.66 -2.57
CA THR A 90 4.00 7.45 -3.74
C THR A 90 4.24 6.07 -4.37
N PRO A 91 3.35 5.56 -5.25
CA PRO A 91 3.58 4.30 -5.94
C PRO A 91 4.92 4.22 -6.70
N PRO A 92 5.39 5.24 -7.45
CA PRO A 92 6.74 5.22 -8.03
C PRO A 92 7.85 5.08 -6.98
N MET A 93 7.73 5.74 -5.84
CA MET A 93 8.73 5.64 -4.76
C MET A 93 8.69 4.27 -4.07
N ILE A 94 7.50 3.66 -3.94
CA ILE A 94 7.35 2.29 -3.43
C ILE A 94 8.02 1.30 -4.39
N GLU A 95 7.78 1.45 -5.69
CA GLU A 95 8.42 0.66 -6.75
C GLU A 95 9.93 0.75 -6.66
N GLU A 96 10.48 1.96 -6.57
CA GLU A 96 11.92 2.18 -6.43
C GLU A 96 12.50 1.54 -5.14
N LYS A 97 11.85 1.78 -3.99
CA LYS A 97 12.34 1.31 -2.68
C LYS A 97 12.24 -0.20 -2.49
N THR A 98 11.25 -0.86 -3.09
CA THR A 98 10.94 -2.28 -2.81
C THR A 98 11.03 -3.20 -4.02
N GLN A 99 11.30 -2.64 -5.21
CA GLN A 99 11.22 -3.36 -6.49
C GLN A 99 9.84 -4.00 -6.74
N SER A 100 8.80 -3.45 -6.11
CA SER A 100 7.41 -3.87 -6.31
C SER A 100 6.89 -3.25 -7.60
N HIS A 101 6.66 -4.09 -8.62
CA HIS A 101 6.19 -3.64 -9.93
C HIS A 101 4.96 -2.72 -9.82
N LEU A 102 5.03 -1.55 -10.46
CA LEU A 102 4.03 -0.48 -10.47
C LEU A 102 3.68 0.12 -9.10
N GLY A 103 4.48 -0.17 -8.07
CA GLY A 103 4.26 0.31 -6.70
C GLY A 103 3.15 -0.45 -5.96
N ALA A 104 2.81 -1.66 -6.41
CA ALA A 104 1.71 -2.43 -5.83
C ALA A 104 2.02 -2.89 -4.40
N LEU A 105 1.21 -2.43 -3.42
CA LEU A 105 1.34 -2.81 -2.01
C LEU A 105 1.02 -4.29 -1.72
N TYR A 106 0.17 -4.91 -2.54
CA TYR A 106 -0.34 -6.28 -2.30
C TYR A 106 -0.07 -7.26 -3.47
N GLY A 107 0.86 -6.91 -4.36
CA GLY A 107 1.11 -7.68 -5.59
C GLY A 107 -0.08 -7.60 -6.55
N ALA A 108 -0.33 -8.67 -7.32
CA ALA A 108 -1.44 -8.72 -8.27
C ALA A 108 -2.80 -8.50 -7.56
N SER A 109 -3.62 -7.59 -8.11
CA SER A 109 -4.93 -7.27 -7.56
C SER A 109 -5.84 -8.50 -7.47
N SER A 110 -6.48 -8.71 -6.33
CA SER A 110 -7.42 -9.81 -6.08
C SER A 110 -8.85 -9.45 -6.51
N ASN A 111 -9.02 -8.75 -7.63
CA ASN A 111 -10.33 -8.28 -8.12
C ASN A 111 -11.22 -9.40 -8.69
N ASN A 112 -10.77 -10.65 -8.67
CA ASN A 112 -11.56 -11.82 -9.06
C ASN A 112 -11.26 -12.97 -8.08
N PRO A 113 -12.27 -13.73 -7.60
CA PRO A 113 -12.04 -14.93 -6.78
C PRO A 113 -11.07 -15.96 -7.40
N MET A 114 -10.94 -16.00 -8.74
CA MET A 114 -9.94 -16.84 -9.41
C MET A 114 -8.50 -16.28 -9.36
N ALA A 115 -8.32 -15.00 -9.06
CA ALA A 115 -6.99 -14.36 -9.03
C ALA A 115 -6.07 -14.97 -7.95
N ALA A 116 -6.64 -15.50 -6.86
CA ALA A 116 -5.88 -16.22 -5.84
C ALA A 116 -5.30 -17.55 -6.36
N PHE A 117 -6.01 -18.23 -7.26
CA PHE A 117 -5.59 -19.50 -7.88
C PHE A 117 -4.60 -19.30 -9.04
N LEU A 118 -4.56 -18.10 -9.63
CA LEU A 118 -3.66 -17.75 -10.74
C LEU A 118 -2.32 -17.16 -10.26
N ARG A 119 -2.10 -17.07 -8.94
CA ARG A 119 -0.81 -16.61 -8.40
C ARG A 119 0.30 -17.58 -8.78
N HIS A 120 1.49 -17.04 -9.08
CA HIS A 120 2.65 -17.86 -9.41
C HIS A 120 2.99 -18.78 -8.22
N PRO A 121 3.24 -20.08 -8.45
CA PRO A 121 3.57 -21.03 -7.39
C PRO A 121 4.91 -20.71 -6.72
N ASN A 122 5.16 -21.28 -5.54
CA ASN A 122 6.39 -21.09 -4.77
C ASN A 122 7.63 -21.79 -5.35
N PHE A 123 7.52 -22.43 -6.52
CA PHE A 123 8.59 -23.16 -7.19
C PHE A 123 8.55 -22.95 -8.70
N SER A 124 9.68 -23.19 -9.37
CA SER A 124 9.75 -23.16 -10.84
C SER A 124 9.49 -24.54 -11.45
N ASN A 125 8.60 -24.60 -12.44
CA ASN A 125 8.41 -25.79 -13.28
C ASN A 125 9.54 -26.00 -14.31
N ARG A 126 10.44 -25.03 -14.48
CA ARG A 126 11.49 -25.03 -15.52
C ARG A 126 12.90 -25.12 -14.96
N ILE A 127 13.14 -24.52 -13.79
CA ILE A 127 14.46 -24.40 -13.18
C ILE A 127 14.45 -25.17 -11.87
N LYS A 128 15.25 -26.23 -11.78
CA LYS A 128 15.39 -27.00 -10.53
C LYS A 128 16.00 -26.11 -9.44
N ASN A 129 15.53 -26.31 -8.20
CA ASN A 129 16.00 -25.60 -6.99
C ASN A 129 15.80 -24.07 -7.01
N LEU A 130 14.92 -23.56 -7.88
CA LEU A 130 14.46 -22.16 -7.85
C LEU A 130 13.10 -22.06 -7.17
N TYR A 131 13.04 -21.26 -6.11
CA TYR A 131 11.86 -21.04 -5.28
C TYR A 131 11.50 -19.56 -5.24
N PHE A 132 10.23 -19.28 -4.97
CA PHE A 132 9.70 -17.92 -4.86
C PHE A 132 8.91 -17.76 -3.56
N CYS A 133 9.19 -16.69 -2.83
CA CYS A 133 8.58 -16.36 -1.55
C CYS A 133 8.15 -14.89 -1.54
N GLY A 134 7.02 -14.57 -0.91
CA GLY A 134 6.57 -13.21 -0.65
C GLY A 134 5.19 -12.88 -1.20
N GLY A 135 4.83 -11.60 -1.17
CA GLY A 135 3.46 -11.13 -1.40
C GLY A 135 2.97 -11.20 -2.85
N SER A 136 3.89 -11.33 -3.82
CA SER A 136 3.58 -11.42 -5.24
C SER A 136 3.31 -12.85 -5.73
N VAL A 137 3.57 -13.85 -4.90
CA VAL A 137 3.42 -15.28 -5.20
C VAL A 137 2.40 -15.93 -4.25
N HIS A 138 2.17 -17.23 -4.39
CA HIS A 138 1.30 -17.97 -3.48
C HIS A 138 1.80 -17.88 -2.02
N PRO A 139 0.91 -17.75 -1.01
CA PRO A 139 -0.56 -17.65 -1.09
C PRO A 139 -1.08 -16.23 -1.35
N GLY A 140 -0.28 -15.18 -1.11
CA GLY A 140 -0.61 -13.83 -1.53
C GLY A 140 0.02 -12.71 -0.71
N GLY A 141 -0.47 -11.49 -0.91
CA GLY A 141 0.03 -10.27 -0.26
C GLY A 141 -0.44 -10.08 1.18
N GLY A 142 0.30 -9.28 1.93
CA GLY A 142 0.05 -9.01 3.36
C GLY A 142 0.91 -9.88 4.28
N ILE A 143 1.28 -9.34 5.44
CA ILE A 143 2.27 -9.95 6.36
C ILE A 143 1.95 -11.43 6.65
N PRO A 144 0.71 -11.82 7.04
CA PRO A 144 0.43 -13.22 7.35
C PRO A 144 0.65 -14.16 6.17
N LEU A 145 0.23 -13.75 4.97
CA LEU A 145 0.36 -14.56 3.76
C LEU A 145 1.81 -14.63 3.27
N CYS A 146 2.58 -13.55 3.41
CA CYS A 146 4.02 -13.57 3.16
C CYS A 146 4.74 -14.57 4.08
N LEU A 147 4.39 -14.62 5.37
CA LEU A 147 4.97 -15.59 6.32
C LEU A 147 4.58 -17.03 5.97
N LEU A 148 3.34 -17.26 5.55
CA LEU A 148 2.91 -18.57 5.05
C LEU A 148 3.66 -18.96 3.76
N SER A 149 3.90 -18.01 2.86
CA SER A 149 4.73 -18.20 1.66
C SER A 149 6.12 -18.72 2.04
N ALA A 150 6.75 -18.12 3.05
CA ALA A 150 8.06 -18.54 3.54
C ALA A 150 8.02 -19.96 4.13
N LYS A 151 7.00 -20.26 4.92
CA LYS A 151 6.80 -21.60 5.50
C LYS A 151 6.66 -22.67 4.40
N ILE A 152 5.86 -22.41 3.37
CA ILE A 152 5.67 -23.33 2.24
C ILE A 152 7.00 -23.59 1.53
N VAL A 153 7.79 -22.53 1.29
CA VAL A 153 9.10 -22.67 0.65
C VAL A 153 10.06 -23.49 1.52
N ASP A 154 10.10 -23.24 2.84
CA ASP A 154 10.93 -24.01 3.78
C ASP A 154 10.61 -25.51 3.75
N GLU A 155 9.32 -25.87 3.70
CA GLU A 155 8.86 -27.25 3.59
C GLU A 155 9.20 -27.91 2.23
N MET A 156 9.37 -27.12 1.16
CA MET A 156 9.72 -27.60 -0.18
C MET A 156 11.24 -27.76 -0.40
N ILE A 157 12.06 -27.02 0.34
CA ILE A 157 13.51 -27.06 0.20
C ILE A 157 14.04 -28.33 0.87
N PRO A 158 14.79 -29.20 0.16
CA PRO A 158 15.44 -30.34 0.77
C PRO A 158 16.37 -29.87 1.91
N LYS A 159 16.40 -30.61 3.02
CA LYS A 159 17.34 -30.32 4.11
C LYS A 159 18.76 -30.28 3.56
N ALA A 160 19.52 -29.26 3.97
CA ALA A 160 20.93 -29.16 3.65
C ALA A 160 21.65 -30.45 4.10
N SER A 161 22.36 -31.06 3.15
CA SER A 161 23.21 -32.24 3.36
C SER A 161 24.54 -31.86 4.01
#